data_AF-A0A914CMH2-F1
#
_entry.id   AF-A0A914CMH2-F1
#
_cell.length_a   1.000
_cell.length_b   1.000
_cell.length_c   1.000
_cell.angle_alpha   90.00
_cell.angle_beta   90.00
_cell.angle_gamma   90.00
#
_symmetry.space_group_name_H-M   'P 1'
#
loop_
_entity.id
_entity.type
_entity.pdbx_description
1 polymer ?
#
loop_
_entity_poly.entity_id
_entity_poly.type
_entity_poly.pdbx_seq_one_letter_code
_entity_poly.pdbx_strand_id
1 'polypeptide(L)'
;MVRVEQSFLENIQESIRLLQLLDTPEVNYEPAQIPGQMLKTRDDEVQNSAGGYVFQVSDVTLIRRFLILGTSGGTYYSTEKQLTINNLERLVRIIKDGKGGLIIREILEISLAGRAPKQEPTMFALALCARYDVKDRVSKLKKMKQGEPPSEEEEAEIKFDDYIVQLHKAAFHAVSKVCRIPTHLFMFVKFCKMIPAAFDGKSSGWGRMMRKAIASWYLNKDPKS
;
A
#
# COMPACT_ATOMS: atom_id res chain seq x y z
N MET A 1 33.28 -0.70 -45.30
CA MET A 1 31.95 -0.42 -45.89
C MET A 1 30.93 -0.87 -44.87
N VAL A 2 30.34 0.07 -44.12
CA VAL A 2 29.44 -0.25 -42.99
C VAL A 2 28.13 -0.77 -43.55
N ARG A 3 27.74 -2.01 -43.19
CA ARG A 3 26.45 -2.59 -43.57
C ARG A 3 25.36 -1.76 -42.89
N VAL A 4 24.60 -1.02 -43.67
CA VAL A 4 23.40 -0.35 -43.18
C VAL A 4 22.37 -1.44 -42.89
N GLU A 5 21.90 -1.52 -41.65
CA GLU A 5 20.88 -2.47 -41.26
C GLU A 5 19.55 -2.15 -41.97
N GLN A 6 18.87 -3.18 -42.45
CA GLN A 6 17.64 -3.05 -43.21
C GLN A 6 16.51 -2.38 -42.39
N SER A 7 16.48 -2.64 -41.08
CA SER A 7 15.59 -2.00 -40.11
C SER A 7 15.76 -0.49 -40.03
N PHE A 8 16.98 0.02 -40.22
CA PHE A 8 17.26 1.45 -40.20
C PHE A 8 16.63 2.16 -41.41
N LEU A 9 16.70 1.52 -42.59
CA LEU A 9 16.08 2.05 -43.81
C LEU A 9 14.55 2.01 -43.73
N GLU A 10 13.97 0.95 -43.16
CA GLU A 10 12.53 0.83 -42.93
C GLU A 10 12.03 1.91 -41.95
N ASN A 11 12.75 2.15 -40.85
CA ASN A 11 12.41 3.20 -39.90
C ASN A 11 12.48 4.60 -40.52
N ILE A 12 13.46 4.86 -41.39
CA ILE A 12 13.55 6.14 -42.11
C ILE A 12 12.39 6.30 -43.08
N GLN A 13 12.03 5.24 -43.81
CA GLN A 13 10.90 5.28 -44.74
C GLN A 13 9.59 5.57 -44.01
N GLU A 14 9.34 4.91 -42.88
CA GLU A 14 8.15 5.18 -42.08
C GLU A 14 8.17 6.60 -41.49
N SER A 15 9.34 7.07 -41.01
CA SER A 15 9.47 8.44 -40.51
C SER A 15 9.20 9.48 -41.61
N ILE A 16 9.67 9.26 -42.83
CA ILE A 16 9.42 10.17 -43.96
C ILE A 16 7.94 10.17 -44.32
N ARG A 17 7.30 9.00 -44.37
CA ARG A 17 5.86 8.86 -44.61
C ARG A 17 5.04 9.64 -43.56
N LEU A 18 5.39 9.52 -42.28
CA LEU A 18 4.70 10.23 -41.19
C LEU A 18 4.88 11.75 -41.28
N LEU A 19 6.07 12.22 -41.67
CA LEU A 19 6.32 13.65 -41.89
C LEU A 19 5.52 14.19 -43.08
N GLN A 20 5.43 13.42 -44.18
CA GLN A 20 4.63 13.79 -45.35
C GLN A 20 3.12 13.86 -45.05
N LEU A 21 2.64 13.04 -44.10
CA LEU A 21 1.25 13.11 -43.60
C LEU A 21 0.94 14.41 -42.85
N LEU A 22 1.95 15.13 -42.34
CA LEU A 22 1.76 16.43 -41.70
C LEU A 22 1.62 17.57 -42.73
N ASP A 23 2.14 17.36 -43.95
CA ASP A 23 2.08 18.33 -45.06
C ASP A 23 0.79 18.21 -45.90
N THR A 24 -0.03 17.17 -45.68
CA THR A 24 -1.32 17.06 -46.38
C THR A 24 -2.33 18.07 -45.85
N PRO A 25 -2.92 18.92 -46.70
CA PRO A 25 -3.97 19.83 -46.27
C PRO A 25 -5.23 19.00 -45.95
N GLU A 26 -5.61 19.04 -44.69
CA GLU A 26 -6.86 18.49 -44.13
C GLU A 26 -7.02 16.96 -44.28
N VAL A 27 -6.46 16.24 -43.30
CA VAL A 27 -7.03 14.97 -42.90
C VAL A 27 -8.41 15.26 -42.31
N ASN A 28 -9.49 14.77 -42.94
CA ASN A 28 -10.82 14.79 -42.36
C ASN A 28 -10.84 13.91 -41.09
N TYR A 29 -10.48 14.52 -39.96
CA TYR A 29 -10.64 13.95 -38.65
C TYR A 29 -12.11 14.08 -38.28
N GLU A 30 -12.87 13.01 -38.46
CA GLU A 30 -14.15 12.81 -37.80
C GLU A 30 -13.83 12.40 -36.35
N PRO A 31 -13.86 13.31 -35.35
CA PRO A 31 -13.66 12.90 -33.97
C PRO A 31 -14.71 11.86 -33.63
N ALA A 32 -14.26 10.68 -33.21
CA ALA A 32 -15.15 9.77 -32.50
C ALA A 32 -15.83 10.60 -31.40
N GLN A 33 -17.16 10.56 -31.35
CA GLN A 33 -17.92 11.29 -30.34
C GLN A 33 -17.73 10.59 -28.99
N ILE A 34 -16.63 10.91 -28.31
CA ILE A 34 -16.30 10.34 -27.02
C ILE A 34 -17.16 11.08 -25.99
N PRO A 35 -18.02 10.38 -25.24
CA PRO A 35 -18.78 10.99 -24.15
C PRO A 35 -17.81 11.67 -23.18
N GLY A 36 -18.12 12.91 -22.80
CA GLY A 36 -17.29 13.67 -21.87
C GLY A 36 -17.20 12.97 -20.50
N GLN A 37 -16.13 13.24 -19.76
CA GLN A 37 -15.83 12.61 -18.47
C GLN A 37 -16.96 12.74 -17.41
N MET A 38 -17.90 13.67 -17.59
CA MET A 38 -19.05 13.88 -16.71
C MET A 38 -20.16 12.82 -16.88
N LEU A 39 -20.08 11.98 -17.90
CA LEU A 39 -21.05 10.91 -18.16
C LEU A 39 -20.46 9.57 -17.75
N LYS A 40 -21.20 8.82 -16.92
CA LYS A 40 -20.85 7.44 -16.60
C LYS A 40 -21.11 6.59 -17.83
N THR A 41 -20.06 5.98 -18.37
CA THR A 41 -20.14 5.15 -19.59
C THR A 41 -20.11 3.67 -19.31
N ARG A 42 -19.56 3.26 -18.16
CA ARG A 42 -19.48 1.86 -17.76
C ARG A 42 -19.85 1.68 -16.30
N ASP A 43 -20.40 0.52 -15.96
CA ASP A 43 -20.89 0.23 -14.61
C ASP A 43 -19.79 0.23 -13.54
N ASP A 44 -18.56 -0.10 -13.94
CA ASP A 44 -17.35 -0.17 -13.09
C ASP A 44 -16.67 1.18 -12.82
N GLU A 45 -17.20 2.28 -13.38
CA GLU A 45 -16.72 3.63 -13.09
C GLU A 45 -17.29 4.19 -11.78
N VAL A 46 -16.45 4.96 -11.08
CA VAL A 46 -16.73 5.67 -9.84
C VAL A 46 -16.53 7.17 -10.04
N GLN A 47 -17.31 7.98 -9.33
CA GLN A 47 -17.19 9.44 -9.40
C GLN A 47 -15.95 9.93 -8.64
N ASN A 48 -15.17 10.82 -9.24
CA ASN A 48 -14.01 11.46 -8.64
C ASN A 48 -14.38 12.77 -7.92
N SER A 49 -13.41 13.39 -7.24
CA SER A 49 -13.61 14.64 -6.48
C SER A 49 -13.96 15.86 -7.35
N ALA A 50 -13.72 15.82 -8.66
CA ALA A 50 -14.07 16.88 -9.61
C ALA A 50 -15.44 16.62 -10.28
N GLY A 51 -16.14 15.56 -9.90
CA GLY A 51 -17.48 15.21 -10.40
C GLY A 51 -17.50 14.32 -11.65
N GLY A 52 -16.35 14.03 -12.26
CA GLY A 52 -16.23 13.14 -13.42
C GLY A 52 -16.08 11.67 -13.04
N TYR A 53 -16.34 10.76 -13.98
CA TYR A 53 -16.26 9.31 -13.80
C TYR A 53 -14.87 8.77 -14.17
N VAL A 54 -14.33 7.89 -13.32
CA VAL A 54 -13.01 7.26 -13.48
C VAL A 54 -13.05 5.83 -12.95
N PHE A 55 -12.03 5.02 -13.27
CA PHE A 55 -11.93 3.68 -12.71
C PHE A 55 -11.37 3.67 -11.28
N GLN A 56 -11.91 2.77 -10.47
CA GLN A 56 -11.40 2.52 -9.13
C GLN A 56 -9.98 1.94 -9.21
N VAL A 57 -9.04 2.62 -8.56
CA VAL A 57 -7.64 2.15 -8.47
C VAL A 57 -7.59 0.85 -7.65
N SER A 58 -6.86 -0.15 -8.17
CA SER A 58 -6.66 -1.45 -7.51
C SER A 58 -5.90 -1.32 -6.19
N ASP A 59 -6.12 -2.28 -5.27
CA ASP A 59 -5.48 -2.30 -3.94
C ASP A 59 -3.95 -2.25 -4.03
N VAL A 60 -3.34 -2.98 -4.98
CA VAL A 60 -1.88 -2.98 -5.21
C VAL A 60 -1.38 -1.61 -5.68
N THR A 61 -2.08 -0.99 -6.63
CA THR A 61 -1.69 0.32 -7.16
C THR A 61 -1.81 1.40 -6.07
N LEU A 62 -2.85 1.31 -5.25
CA LEU A 62 -3.05 2.17 -4.10
C LEU A 62 -1.88 2.05 -3.11
N ILE A 63 -1.55 0.82 -2.69
CA ILE A 63 -0.45 0.57 -1.75
C ILE A 63 0.86 1.13 -2.31
N ARG A 64 1.18 0.84 -3.59
CA ARG A 64 2.38 1.35 -4.25
C ARG A 64 2.44 2.87 -4.29
N ARG A 65 1.34 3.53 -4.66
CA ARG A 65 1.25 5.00 -4.66
C ARG A 65 1.49 5.56 -3.28
N PHE A 66 0.87 4.99 -2.25
CA PHE A 66 1.10 5.42 -0.87
C PHE A 66 2.56 5.25 -0.45
N LEU A 67 3.17 4.10 -0.74
CA LEU A 67 4.55 3.81 -0.34
C LEU A 67 5.58 4.69 -1.06
N ILE A 68 5.35 5.02 -2.35
CA ILE A 68 6.30 5.76 -3.18
C ILE A 68 6.08 7.27 -3.06
N LEU A 69 4.84 7.74 -3.19
CA LEU A 69 4.51 9.17 -3.20
C LEU A 69 4.29 9.72 -1.78
N GLY A 70 3.87 8.87 -0.84
CA GLY A 70 3.47 9.29 0.49
C GLY A 70 2.22 10.17 0.47
N THR A 71 2.07 10.98 1.51
CA THR A 71 0.99 11.97 1.65
C THR A 71 1.52 13.41 1.77
N SER A 72 2.84 13.58 1.76
CA SER A 72 3.50 14.88 1.92
C SER A 72 3.33 15.76 0.70
N GLY A 73 2.88 17.00 0.91
CA GLY A 73 2.65 17.99 -0.17
C GLY A 73 1.21 18.12 -0.64
N GLY A 74 0.28 17.32 -0.10
CA GLY A 74 -1.12 17.38 -0.54
C GLY A 74 -1.31 16.88 -1.98
N THR A 75 -2.48 17.12 -2.53
CA THR A 75 -2.74 17.14 -3.97
C THR A 75 -3.34 18.51 -4.28
N TYR A 76 -3.42 18.89 -5.55
CA TYR A 76 -4.06 20.14 -5.96
C TYR A 76 -5.47 20.32 -5.35
N TYR A 77 -6.17 19.21 -5.05
CA TYR A 77 -7.53 19.20 -4.52
C TYR A 77 -7.65 18.80 -3.04
N SER A 78 -6.56 18.51 -2.32
CA SER A 78 -6.66 18.00 -0.93
C SER A 78 -5.42 18.27 -0.10
N THR A 79 -5.63 18.62 1.18
CA THR A 79 -4.54 18.87 2.14
C THR A 79 -3.81 17.58 2.52
N GLU A 80 -2.55 17.69 2.96
CA GLU A 80 -1.74 16.56 3.45
C GLU A 80 -2.42 15.77 4.58
N LYS A 81 -3.12 16.46 5.49
CA LYS A 81 -3.86 15.82 6.60
C LYS A 81 -5.02 14.96 6.09
N GLN A 82 -5.84 15.48 5.17
CA GLN A 82 -6.97 14.74 4.60
C GLN A 82 -6.53 13.55 3.75
N LEU A 83 -5.47 13.70 2.96
CA LEU A 83 -4.91 12.59 2.18
C LEU A 83 -4.34 11.49 3.07
N THR A 84 -3.73 11.87 4.20
CA THR A 84 -3.22 10.90 5.18
C THR A 84 -4.35 10.08 5.79
N ILE A 85 -5.47 10.71 6.14
CA ILE A 85 -6.64 10.02 6.69
C ILE A 85 -7.29 9.12 5.64
N ASN A 86 -7.52 9.62 4.42
CA ASN A 86 -8.13 8.83 3.34
C ASN A 86 -7.27 7.60 2.98
N ASN A 87 -5.95 7.78 2.82
CA ASN A 87 -5.06 6.66 2.55
C ASN A 87 -5.02 5.66 3.72
N LEU A 88 -5.08 6.13 4.97
CA LEU A 88 -5.18 5.26 6.14
C LEU A 88 -6.47 4.44 6.12
N GLU A 89 -7.63 5.07 5.90
CA GLU A 89 -8.92 4.38 5.81
C GLU A 89 -8.91 3.30 4.73
N ARG A 90 -8.27 3.56 3.59
CA ARG A 90 -8.15 2.57 2.53
C ARG A 90 -7.20 1.42 2.87
N LEU A 91 -6.08 1.68 3.54
CA LEU A 91 -5.21 0.61 4.06
C LEU A 91 -5.93 -0.23 5.12
N VAL A 92 -6.71 0.40 6.00
CA VAL A 92 -7.56 -0.29 6.97
C VAL A 92 -8.62 -1.13 6.27
N ARG A 93 -9.24 -0.63 5.19
CA ARG A 93 -10.18 -1.41 4.36
C ARG A 93 -9.51 -2.67 3.82
N ILE A 94 -8.32 -2.55 3.23
CA ILE A 94 -7.57 -3.71 2.71
C ILE A 94 -7.29 -4.74 3.81
N ILE A 95 -6.98 -4.30 5.04
CA ILE A 95 -6.79 -5.21 6.17
C ILE A 95 -8.11 -5.89 6.56
N LYS A 96 -9.21 -5.14 6.66
CA LYS A 96 -10.55 -5.68 6.97
C LYS A 96 -11.04 -6.67 5.92
N ASP A 97 -10.72 -6.46 4.66
CA ASP A 97 -11.02 -7.35 3.53
C ASP A 97 -10.15 -8.64 3.52
N GLY A 98 -9.31 -8.87 4.54
CA GLY A 98 -8.43 -10.05 4.62
C GLY A 98 -7.19 -9.97 3.73
N LYS A 99 -6.90 -8.82 3.13
CA LYS A 99 -5.83 -8.63 2.13
C LYS A 99 -4.57 -7.95 2.67
N GLY A 100 -4.40 -7.86 3.98
CA GLY A 100 -3.25 -7.21 4.63
C GLY A 100 -1.89 -7.81 4.24
N GLY A 101 -1.86 -9.08 3.83
CA GLY A 101 -0.67 -9.72 3.26
C GLY A 101 -0.12 -9.01 2.01
N LEU A 102 -0.99 -8.41 1.19
CA LEU A 102 -0.58 -7.60 0.04
C LEU A 102 0.25 -6.40 0.49
N ILE A 103 -0.12 -5.74 1.60
CA ILE A 103 0.60 -4.59 2.13
C ILE A 103 2.02 -4.98 2.51
N ILE A 104 2.20 -6.10 3.23
CA ILE A 104 3.52 -6.60 3.61
C ILE A 104 4.36 -6.97 2.39
N ARG A 105 3.78 -7.64 1.39
CA ARG A 105 4.46 -7.99 0.15
C ARG A 105 4.99 -6.75 -0.56
N GLU A 106 4.14 -5.75 -0.78
CA GLU A 106 4.52 -4.52 -1.47
C GLU A 106 5.53 -3.69 -0.66
N ILE A 107 5.43 -3.67 0.67
CA ILE A 107 6.44 -3.06 1.55
C ILE A 107 7.81 -3.70 1.31
N LEU A 108 7.89 -5.03 1.28
CA LEU A 108 9.15 -5.74 1.07
C LEU A 108 9.71 -5.45 -0.32
N GLU A 109 8.87 -5.55 -1.36
CA GLU A 109 9.28 -5.27 -2.75
C GLU A 109 9.84 -3.85 -2.90
N ILE A 110 9.10 -2.83 -2.44
CA ILE A 110 9.48 -1.43 -2.61
C ILE A 110 10.67 -1.05 -1.73
N SER A 111 10.70 -1.53 -0.49
CA SER A 111 11.80 -1.22 0.44
C SER A 111 13.09 -1.86 -0.06
N LEU A 112 13.11 -3.17 -0.34
CA LEU A 112 14.33 -3.86 -0.78
C LEU A 112 14.85 -3.34 -2.12
N ALA A 113 13.97 -2.98 -3.05
CA ALA A 113 14.35 -2.38 -4.32
C ALA A 113 14.71 -0.89 -4.24
N GLY A 114 14.57 -0.24 -3.07
CA GLY A 114 14.89 1.19 -2.89
C GLY A 114 14.02 2.14 -3.72
N ARG A 115 12.78 1.75 -4.05
CA ARG A 115 11.91 2.51 -4.98
C ARG A 115 11.19 3.70 -4.34
N ALA A 116 11.14 3.76 -3.00
CA ALA A 116 10.52 4.86 -2.28
C ALA A 116 11.57 5.91 -1.89
N PRO A 117 11.41 7.19 -2.30
CA PRO A 117 12.34 8.27 -1.94
C PRO A 117 12.29 8.62 -0.44
N LYS A 118 11.14 8.40 0.22
CA LYS A 118 10.91 8.64 1.65
C LYS A 118 10.50 7.35 2.34
N GLN A 119 10.90 7.17 3.60
CA GLN A 119 10.68 5.93 4.36
C GLN A 119 9.50 6.02 5.32
N GLU A 120 8.99 7.23 5.60
CA GLU A 120 7.86 7.49 6.49
C GLU A 120 6.62 6.68 6.10
N PRO A 121 6.17 6.65 4.83
CA PRO A 121 4.99 5.88 4.44
C PRO A 121 5.20 4.37 4.64
N THR A 122 6.42 3.89 4.36
CA THR A 122 6.79 2.49 4.54
C THR A 122 6.77 2.08 6.01
N MET A 123 7.37 2.89 6.90
CA MET A 123 7.38 2.60 8.34
C MET A 123 5.97 2.70 8.94
N PHE A 124 5.15 3.63 8.45
CA PHE A 124 3.77 3.78 8.88
C PHE A 124 2.92 2.56 8.48
N ALA A 125 2.95 2.13 7.22
CA ALA A 125 2.22 0.96 6.74
C ALA A 125 2.67 -0.33 7.44
N LEU A 126 3.98 -0.49 7.67
CA LEU A 126 4.52 -1.62 8.42
C LEU A 126 4.02 -1.62 9.88
N ALA A 127 4.05 -0.46 10.54
CA ALA A 127 3.56 -0.31 11.89
C ALA A 127 2.04 -0.58 11.98
N LEU A 128 1.26 -0.14 10.98
CA LEU A 128 -0.17 -0.39 10.90
C LEU A 128 -0.43 -1.89 10.85
N CYS A 129 0.25 -2.62 9.97
CA CYS A 129 0.12 -4.08 9.90
C CYS A 129 0.60 -4.76 11.18
N ALA A 130 1.62 -4.24 11.86
CA ALA A 130 2.13 -4.81 13.11
C ALA A 130 1.18 -4.61 14.30
N ARG A 131 0.33 -3.57 14.27
CA ARG A 131 -0.43 -3.09 15.44
C ARG A 131 -1.90 -2.82 15.14
N TYR A 132 -2.43 -3.33 14.04
CA TYR A 132 -3.83 -3.24 13.71
C TYR A 132 -4.68 -3.98 14.76
N ASP A 133 -5.70 -3.31 15.31
CA ASP A 133 -6.72 -3.90 16.18
C ASP A 133 -6.18 -4.87 17.26
N VAL A 134 -5.25 -4.39 18.09
CA VAL A 134 -4.63 -5.21 19.15
C VAL A 134 -5.62 -5.42 20.29
N LYS A 135 -6.38 -6.52 20.23
CA LYS A 135 -7.32 -6.96 21.28
C LYS A 135 -6.66 -7.87 22.33
N ASP A 136 -7.21 -7.88 23.56
CA ASP A 136 -6.84 -8.88 24.58
C ASP A 136 -7.49 -10.24 24.27
N ARG A 137 -6.68 -11.12 23.67
CA ARG A 137 -7.10 -12.47 23.26
C ARG A 137 -7.14 -13.46 24.42
N VAL A 138 -6.46 -13.17 25.55
CA VAL A 138 -6.43 -14.07 26.71
C VAL A 138 -7.81 -14.16 27.35
N SER A 139 -8.49 -13.02 27.44
CA SER A 139 -9.86 -12.93 27.96
C SER A 139 -10.87 -13.63 27.05
N LYS A 140 -10.67 -13.58 25.73
CA LYS A 140 -11.55 -14.24 24.74
C LYS A 140 -11.40 -15.77 24.74
N LEU A 141 -10.16 -16.28 24.75
CA LEU A 141 -9.86 -17.72 24.84
C LEU A 141 -10.38 -18.37 26.13
N LYS A 142 -10.46 -17.62 27.24
CA LYS A 142 -11.07 -18.12 28.48
C LYS A 142 -12.59 -18.29 28.37
N LYS A 143 -13.28 -17.44 27.60
CA LYS A 143 -14.74 -17.53 27.38
C LYS A 143 -15.12 -18.71 26.48
N MET A 144 -14.32 -19.00 25.44
CA MET A 144 -14.59 -20.10 24.48
C MET A 144 -14.52 -21.51 25.08
N LYS A 145 -13.91 -21.70 26.26
CA LYS A 145 -13.79 -23.03 26.91
C LYS A 145 -15.10 -23.55 27.55
N GLN A 146 -16.23 -22.85 27.39
CA GLN A 146 -17.51 -23.20 28.05
C GLN A 146 -18.46 -24.09 27.22
N GLY A 147 -17.97 -24.76 26.17
CA GLY A 147 -18.52 -26.08 25.80
C GLY A 147 -19.58 -26.17 24.69
N GLU A 148 -19.91 -25.07 24.00
CA GLU A 148 -20.74 -25.12 22.78
C GLU A 148 -19.88 -24.94 21.50
N PRO A 149 -20.22 -25.64 20.40
CA PRO A 149 -19.59 -25.38 19.11
C PRO A 149 -19.89 -23.96 18.64
N PRO A 150 -18.89 -23.24 18.08
CA PRO A 150 -19.07 -21.85 17.66
C PRO A 150 -20.07 -21.75 16.51
N SER A 151 -20.87 -20.68 16.54
CA SER A 151 -21.71 -20.27 15.41
C SER A 151 -20.88 -19.85 14.19
N GLU A 152 -21.49 -19.77 13.00
CA GLU A 152 -20.79 -19.34 11.77
C GLU A 152 -20.13 -17.95 11.91
N GLU A 153 -20.79 -17.04 12.61
CA GLU A 153 -20.26 -15.69 12.89
C GLU A 153 -19.04 -15.74 13.82
N GLU A 154 -19.09 -16.57 14.87
CA GLU A 154 -17.96 -16.77 15.78
C GLU A 154 -16.78 -17.45 15.09
N GLU A 155 -17.04 -18.42 14.20
CA GLU A 155 -16.00 -19.02 13.37
C GLU A 155 -15.32 -18.00 12.45
N ALA A 156 -16.10 -17.13 11.80
CA ALA A 156 -15.57 -16.06 10.96
C ALA A 156 -14.72 -15.08 11.79
N GLU A 157 -15.16 -14.74 13.00
CA GLU A 157 -14.40 -13.88 13.91
C GLU A 157 -13.09 -14.56 14.38
N ILE A 158 -13.11 -15.86 14.69
CA ILE A 158 -11.90 -16.64 15.04
C ILE A 158 -10.91 -16.65 13.87
N LYS A 159 -11.38 -16.89 12.64
CA LYS A 159 -10.53 -16.89 11.44
C LYS A 159 -9.94 -15.50 11.18
N PHE A 160 -10.73 -14.45 11.34
CA PHE A 160 -10.26 -13.06 11.22
C PHE A 160 -9.22 -12.75 12.29
N ASP A 161 -9.46 -13.18 13.53
CA ASP A 161 -8.52 -13.07 14.63
C ASP A 161 -7.20 -13.76 14.32
N ASP A 162 -7.19 -15.01 13.84
CA ASP A 162 -5.97 -15.71 13.43
C ASP A 162 -5.23 -14.95 12.32
N TYR A 163 -5.95 -14.51 11.29
CA TYR A 163 -5.40 -13.70 10.21
C TYR A 163 -4.69 -12.44 10.74
N ILE A 164 -5.27 -11.72 11.70
CA ILE A 164 -4.62 -10.55 12.33
C ILE A 164 -3.35 -10.95 13.08
N VAL A 165 -3.31 -12.10 13.77
CA VAL A 165 -2.08 -12.59 14.42
C VAL A 165 -0.99 -12.87 13.38
N GLN A 166 -1.35 -13.51 12.27
CA GLN A 166 -0.41 -13.81 11.20
C GLN A 166 0.11 -12.53 10.54
N LEU A 167 -0.76 -11.54 10.34
CA LEU A 167 -0.38 -10.22 9.83
C LEU A 167 0.62 -9.53 10.77
N HIS A 168 0.35 -9.52 12.09
CA HIS A 168 1.26 -8.97 13.09
C HIS A 168 2.63 -9.67 13.06
N LYS A 169 2.63 -11.01 13.02
CA LYS A 169 3.86 -11.82 12.96
C LYS A 169 4.67 -11.49 11.71
N ALA A 170 4.03 -11.44 10.55
CA ALA A 170 4.68 -11.13 9.29
C ALA A 170 5.29 -9.71 9.31
N ALA A 171 4.54 -8.72 9.81
CA ALA A 171 5.01 -7.35 9.95
C ALA A 171 6.23 -7.25 10.88
N PHE A 172 6.18 -7.86 12.07
CA PHE A 172 7.32 -7.86 13.00
C PHE A 172 8.54 -8.61 12.47
N HIS A 173 8.34 -9.68 11.70
CA HIS A 173 9.43 -10.40 11.04
C HIS A 173 10.10 -9.55 9.93
N ALA A 174 9.31 -8.75 9.20
CA ALA A 174 9.83 -7.86 8.16
C ALA A 174 10.67 -6.69 8.70
N VAL A 175 10.59 -6.36 10.00
CA VAL A 175 11.33 -5.23 10.61
C VAL A 175 12.83 -5.31 10.38
N SER A 176 13.46 -6.49 10.49
CA SER A 176 14.91 -6.63 10.28
C SER A 176 15.35 -6.34 8.86
N LYS A 177 14.47 -6.61 7.87
CA LYS A 177 14.72 -6.37 6.44
C LYS A 177 14.43 -4.92 6.04
N VAL A 178 13.35 -4.35 6.58
CA VAL A 178 12.84 -3.03 6.19
C VAL A 178 13.55 -1.90 6.95
N CYS A 179 13.77 -2.06 8.26
CA CYS A 179 14.48 -1.08 9.08
C CYS A 179 16.00 -1.26 8.92
N ARG A 180 16.57 -0.78 7.81
CA ARG A 180 18.00 -0.96 7.53
C ARG A 180 18.94 -0.25 8.52
N ILE A 181 18.54 0.95 8.98
CA ILE A 181 19.32 1.83 9.86
C ILE A 181 18.53 2.24 11.12
N PRO A 182 19.18 2.77 12.17
CA PRO A 182 18.51 3.17 13.41
C PRO A 182 17.35 4.16 13.21
N THR A 183 17.49 5.11 12.29
CA THR A 183 16.41 6.08 11.98
C THR A 183 15.11 5.41 11.57
N HIS A 184 15.17 4.37 10.72
CA HIS A 184 13.98 3.61 10.31
C HIS A 184 13.36 2.87 11.49
N LEU A 185 14.20 2.28 12.35
CA LEU A 185 13.73 1.59 13.55
C LEU A 185 13.01 2.56 14.49
N PHE A 186 13.57 3.75 14.75
CA PHE A 186 12.94 4.76 15.59
C PHE A 186 11.65 5.30 15.01
N MET A 187 11.58 5.51 13.68
CA MET A 187 10.34 5.88 12.99
C MET A 187 9.26 4.79 13.14
N PHE A 188 9.61 3.53 12.93
CA PHE A 188 8.71 2.40 13.14
C PHE A 188 8.20 2.32 14.58
N VAL A 189 9.09 2.47 15.58
CA VAL A 189 8.72 2.50 17.00
C VAL A 189 7.78 3.67 17.31
N LYS A 190 8.04 4.86 16.74
CA LYS A 190 7.16 6.04 16.86
C LYS A 190 5.75 5.73 16.34
N PHE A 191 5.63 5.19 15.12
CA PHE A 191 4.32 4.86 14.57
C PHE A 191 3.61 3.74 15.34
N CYS A 192 4.33 2.73 15.81
CA CYS A 192 3.78 1.69 16.68
C CYS A 192 3.17 2.25 17.98
N LYS A 193 3.66 3.38 18.49
CA LYS A 193 3.07 4.06 19.66
C LYS A 193 1.84 4.89 19.29
N MET A 194 1.80 5.45 18.08
CA MET A 194 0.69 6.31 17.63
C MET A 194 -0.54 5.50 17.20
N ILE A 195 -0.35 4.35 16.56
CA ILE A 195 -1.44 3.55 15.99
C ILE A 195 -2.51 3.13 17.02
N PRO A 196 -2.18 2.61 18.21
CA PRO A 196 -3.19 2.24 19.20
C PRO A 196 -4.08 3.40 19.66
N ALA A 197 -3.57 4.63 19.64
CA ALA A 197 -4.35 5.82 19.99
C ALA A 197 -5.45 6.13 18.95
N ALA A 198 -5.35 5.59 17.73
CA ALA A 198 -6.36 5.74 16.68
C ALA A 198 -7.45 4.65 16.69
N PHE A 199 -7.28 3.60 17.50
CA PHE A 199 -8.26 2.53 17.69
C PHE A 199 -8.82 2.63 19.12
N ASP A 200 -8.40 1.76 20.04
CA ASP A 200 -9.02 1.65 21.39
C ASP A 200 -8.10 2.08 22.55
N GLY A 201 -6.99 2.77 22.29
CA GLY A 201 -6.18 3.51 23.28
C GLY A 201 -5.47 2.71 24.39
N LYS A 202 -5.71 1.40 24.53
CA LYS A 202 -5.28 0.59 25.69
C LYS A 202 -4.06 -0.30 25.43
N SER A 203 -3.05 0.17 24.70
CA SER A 203 -1.84 -0.64 24.45
C SER A 203 -0.55 0.16 24.65
N SER A 204 0.26 -0.25 25.64
CA SER A 204 1.57 0.32 26.00
C SER A 204 2.58 0.40 24.83
N GLY A 205 2.35 -0.35 23.76
CA GLY A 205 3.28 -0.45 22.64
C GLY A 205 4.23 -1.65 22.76
N TRP A 206 4.70 -1.94 23.97
CA TRP A 206 5.83 -2.85 24.20
C TRP A 206 5.44 -4.32 24.49
N GLY A 207 4.51 -4.86 23.71
CA GLY A 207 4.11 -6.27 23.79
C GLY A 207 5.27 -7.25 23.51
N ARG A 208 5.06 -8.55 23.79
CA ARG A 208 6.07 -9.60 23.61
C ARG A 208 6.67 -9.61 22.20
N MET A 209 5.85 -9.46 21.17
CA MET A 209 6.29 -9.46 19.77
C MET A 209 7.18 -8.26 19.43
N MET A 210 6.82 -7.06 19.90
CA MET A 210 7.63 -5.85 19.68
C MET A 210 8.98 -5.95 20.36
N ARG A 211 9.04 -6.40 21.62
CA ARG A 211 10.31 -6.62 22.33
C ARG A 211 11.19 -7.64 21.61
N LYS A 212 10.60 -8.75 21.16
CA LYS A 212 11.32 -9.77 20.38
C LYS A 212 11.86 -9.22 19.06
N ALA A 213 11.06 -8.45 18.33
CA ALA A 213 11.46 -7.87 17.05
C ALA A 213 12.62 -6.87 17.22
N ILE A 214 12.55 -6.01 18.24
CA ILE A 214 13.61 -5.03 18.54
C ILE A 214 14.89 -5.73 18.99
N ALA A 215 14.80 -6.70 19.90
CA ALA A 215 15.96 -7.49 20.32
C ALA A 215 16.60 -8.22 19.12
N SER A 216 15.79 -8.87 18.29
CA SER A 216 16.27 -9.52 17.07
C SER A 216 16.91 -8.54 16.09
N TRP A 217 16.44 -7.29 16.02
CA TRP A 217 17.04 -6.28 15.16
C TRP A 217 18.48 -5.97 15.56
N TYR A 218 18.74 -5.74 16.85
CA TYR A 218 20.10 -5.49 17.36
C TYR A 218 20.99 -6.73 17.28
N LEU A 219 20.47 -7.91 17.62
CA LEU A 219 21.23 -9.15 17.62
C LEU A 219 21.63 -9.64 16.22
N ASN A 220 20.94 -9.17 15.17
CA ASN A 220 21.24 -9.53 13.78
C ASN A 220 22.18 -8.52 13.09
N LYS A 221 22.75 -7.54 13.82
CA LYS A 221 23.73 -6.59 13.29
C LYS A 221 25.15 -7.01 13.69
N ASP A 222 26.11 -6.71 12.81
CA ASP A 222 27.52 -6.86 13.14
C ASP A 222 27.89 -5.78 14.18
N PRO A 223 28.55 -6.11 15.29
CA PRO A 223 29.03 -5.12 16.26
C PRO A 223 29.92 -4.02 15.66
N LYS A 224 30.52 -4.26 14.49
CA LYS A 224 31.44 -3.34 13.81
C LYS A 224 30.82 -2.56 12.65
N SER A 225 29.54 -2.79 12.32
CA SER A 225 28.83 -2.10 11.23
C SER A 225 28.38 -0.69 11.56
#